data_AF-A0A7W1A1S3-F1
#
_entry.id   AF-A0A7W1A1S3-F1
#
_cell.length_a   1.000
_cell.length_b   1.000
_cell.length_c   1.000
_cell.angle_alpha   90.00
_cell.angle_beta   90.00
_cell.angle_gamma   90.00
#
_symmetry.space_group_name_H-M   'P 1'
#
loop_
_entity.id
_entity.type
_entity.pdbx_description
1 polymer ?
#
loop_
_entity_poly.entity_id
_entity_poly.type
_entity_poly.pdbx_seq_one_letter_code
_entity_poly.pdbx_strand_id
1 'polypeptide(L)'
;MIRPLLLASSLLAACSTTGSGVGDPASCKIADVLEADLAGQSTKNCGSLGPQSTTAQFTAAKNCVLAAIESNEPFLVVWDIQGIDSRVARAFYGLTTEGGFKVSTVSYDGDPRGGGGENHPSTTTSSCASLASQADCGDDQLPTSLCLACAQPAVTDTCTTP
;
A
#
# COMPACT_ATOMS: atom_id res chain seq x y z
N MET A 1 27.53 -16.52 -59.51
CA MET A 1 27.87 -15.76 -58.28
C MET A 1 26.92 -16.23 -57.19
N ILE A 2 27.43 -17.03 -56.25
CA ILE A 2 26.66 -17.78 -55.25
C ILE A 2 26.70 -16.99 -53.93
N ARG A 3 25.54 -16.59 -53.40
CA ARG A 3 25.41 -15.96 -52.08
C ARG A 3 25.08 -17.03 -51.04
N PRO A 4 25.81 -17.13 -49.91
CA PRO A 4 25.51 -18.08 -48.85
C PRO A 4 24.36 -17.58 -47.95
N LEU A 5 23.45 -18.48 -47.61
CA LEU A 5 22.47 -18.32 -46.54
C LEU A 5 23.20 -18.41 -45.19
N LEU A 6 23.14 -17.35 -44.39
CA LEU A 6 23.52 -17.37 -42.97
C LEU A 6 22.30 -17.78 -42.15
N LEU A 7 22.34 -19.01 -41.61
CA LEU A 7 21.43 -19.48 -40.56
C LEU A 7 21.81 -18.78 -39.25
N ALA A 8 20.95 -17.86 -38.79
CA ALA A 8 21.04 -17.32 -37.45
C ALA A 8 20.41 -18.30 -36.46
N SER A 9 21.25 -18.95 -35.66
CA SER A 9 20.82 -19.83 -34.57
C SER A 9 20.20 -19.01 -33.43
N SER A 10 18.89 -19.14 -33.28
CA SER A 10 18.15 -18.64 -32.11
C SER A 10 18.53 -19.46 -30.87
N LEU A 11 19.44 -18.95 -30.03
CA LEU A 11 19.59 -19.43 -28.67
C LEU A 11 18.41 -18.91 -27.84
N LEU A 12 17.37 -19.74 -27.71
CA LEU A 12 16.37 -19.61 -26.65
C LEU A 12 17.03 -20.00 -25.33
N ALA A 13 17.51 -19.02 -24.58
CA ALA A 13 17.88 -19.20 -23.18
C ALA A 13 16.59 -19.40 -22.37
N ALA A 14 16.23 -20.66 -22.12
CA ALA A 14 15.19 -21.02 -21.15
C ALA A 14 15.70 -20.66 -19.75
N CYS A 15 15.29 -19.50 -19.24
CA CYS A 15 15.46 -19.18 -17.83
C CYS A 15 14.43 -20.01 -17.05
N SER A 16 14.85 -21.16 -16.53
CA SER A 16 14.06 -21.95 -15.59
C SER A 16 13.98 -21.21 -14.26
N THR A 17 12.97 -20.36 -14.09
CA THR A 17 12.59 -19.81 -12.79
C THR A 17 11.96 -20.93 -11.97
N THR A 18 12.81 -21.74 -11.34
CA THR A 18 12.40 -22.65 -10.27
C THR A 18 12.27 -21.81 -9.00
N GLY A 19 11.23 -20.98 -8.96
CA GLY A 19 10.84 -20.22 -7.79
C GLY A 19 9.65 -20.91 -7.13
N SER A 20 9.93 -21.98 -6.37
CA SER A 20 9.00 -22.49 -5.37
C SER A 20 8.92 -21.50 -4.20
N GLY A 21 8.41 -20.30 -4.46
CA GLY A 21 7.91 -19.39 -3.43
C GLY A 21 6.43 -19.71 -3.26
N VAL A 22 6.11 -20.86 -2.68
CA VAL A 22 4.79 -21.01 -2.07
C VAL A 22 4.81 -19.95 -0.98
N GLY A 23 4.19 -18.80 -1.23
CA GLY A 23 4.18 -17.70 -0.28
C GLY A 23 3.82 -18.29 1.07
N ASP A 24 4.69 -18.06 2.07
CA ASP A 24 4.32 -18.20 3.47
C ASP A 24 2.90 -17.61 3.57
N PRO A 25 1.90 -18.32 4.17
CA PRO A 25 0.56 -17.77 4.29
C PRO A 25 0.70 -16.33 4.75
N ALA A 26 0.30 -15.41 3.87
CA ALA A 26 0.70 -14.01 3.91
C ALA A 26 0.67 -13.57 5.36
N SER A 27 1.75 -12.99 5.88
CA SER A 27 1.91 -12.79 7.33
C SER A 27 0.92 -11.76 7.91
N CYS A 28 -0.12 -11.43 7.13
CA CYS A 28 -1.07 -10.36 7.19
C CYS A 28 -0.43 -9.01 7.49
N LYS A 29 0.90 -8.90 7.38
CA LYS A 29 1.64 -7.66 7.56
C LYS A 29 1.30 -6.73 6.42
N ILE A 30 1.13 -5.46 6.78
CA ILE A 30 0.86 -4.39 5.82
C ILE A 30 1.93 -4.32 4.71
N ALA A 31 3.20 -4.62 5.02
CA ALA A 31 4.29 -4.59 4.04
C ALA A 31 4.10 -5.63 2.92
N ASP A 32 3.73 -6.87 3.28
CA ASP A 32 3.52 -7.96 2.32
C ASP A 32 2.32 -7.65 1.40
N VAL A 33 1.24 -7.09 1.97
CA VAL A 33 0.06 -6.66 1.21
C VAL A 33 0.42 -5.53 0.25
N LEU A 34 1.16 -4.52 0.73
CA LEU A 34 1.61 -3.42 -0.12
C LEU A 34 2.58 -3.88 -1.21
N GLU A 35 3.50 -4.80 -0.93
CA GLU A 35 4.41 -5.36 -1.93
C GLU A 35 3.64 -6.07 -3.05
N ALA A 36 2.65 -6.89 -2.69
CA ALA A 36 1.78 -7.58 -3.62
C ALA A 36 0.94 -6.60 -4.46
N ASP A 37 0.31 -5.62 -3.83
CA ASP A 37 -0.56 -4.63 -4.49
C ASP A 37 0.23 -3.69 -5.42
N LEU A 38 1.42 -3.25 -5.00
CA LEU A 38 2.24 -2.33 -5.78
C LEU A 38 2.93 -3.05 -6.94
N ALA A 39 3.14 -4.36 -6.87
CA ALA A 39 3.72 -5.19 -7.93
C ALA A 39 5.03 -4.61 -8.51
N GLY A 40 5.86 -4.02 -7.64
CA GLY A 40 7.14 -3.42 -8.02
C GLY A 40 7.05 -2.05 -8.73
N GLN A 41 5.87 -1.42 -8.80
CA GLN A 41 5.74 -0.07 -9.31
C GLN A 41 6.51 0.93 -8.44
N SER A 42 7.24 1.84 -9.08
CA SER A 42 7.88 2.96 -8.38
C SER A 42 6.81 3.91 -7.88
N THR A 43 6.80 4.16 -6.57
CA THR A 43 5.90 5.11 -5.93
C THR A 43 6.68 6.27 -5.33
N LYS A 44 6.06 7.44 -5.34
CA LYS A 44 6.50 8.57 -4.53
C LYS A 44 6.24 8.27 -3.06
N ASN A 45 7.31 8.21 -2.27
CA ASN A 45 7.19 8.03 -0.83
C ASN A 45 6.76 9.35 -0.16
N CYS A 46 5.50 9.41 0.27
CA CYS A 46 4.93 10.54 1.00
C CYS A 46 5.16 10.48 2.52
N GLY A 47 5.89 9.48 3.00
CA GLY A 47 6.35 9.37 4.38
C GLY A 47 6.02 8.04 5.03
N SER A 48 6.79 7.74 6.08
CA SER A 48 6.49 6.71 7.07
C SER A 48 6.34 7.42 8.41
N LEU A 49 5.14 7.44 8.96
CA LEU A 49 4.83 8.15 10.21
C LEU A 49 4.58 7.15 11.35
N GLY A 50 4.68 7.62 12.58
CA GLY A 50 4.37 6.80 13.73
C GLY A 50 3.89 7.63 14.92
N PRO A 51 3.68 7.01 16.09
CA PRO A 51 3.13 7.68 17.27
C PRO A 51 3.97 8.87 17.77
N GLN A 52 5.25 8.95 17.40
CA GLN A 52 6.16 10.04 17.76
C GLN A 52 6.31 11.10 16.66
N SER A 53 5.59 10.98 15.55
CA SER A 53 5.63 11.98 14.48
C SER A 53 4.95 13.28 14.92
N THR A 54 5.52 14.40 14.49
CA THR A 54 5.01 15.75 14.79
C THR A 54 3.86 16.12 13.87
N THR A 55 3.03 17.08 14.29
CA THR A 55 1.96 17.66 13.44
C THR A 55 2.50 18.13 12.09
N ALA A 56 3.69 18.72 12.05
CA ALA A 56 4.33 19.15 10.81
C ALA A 56 4.63 17.98 9.85
N GLN A 57 5.05 16.83 10.37
CA GLN A 57 5.31 15.64 9.57
C GLN A 57 4.01 15.05 9.01
N PHE A 58 2.95 14.96 9.81
CA PHE A 58 1.65 14.51 9.32
C PHE A 58 1.09 15.47 8.25
N THR A 59 1.18 16.78 8.46
CA THR A 59 0.75 17.79 7.47
C THR A 59 1.55 17.68 6.17
N ALA A 60 2.86 17.48 6.25
CA ALA A 60 3.70 17.29 5.07
C ALA A 60 3.31 16.02 4.28
N ALA A 61 3.04 14.92 4.98
CA ALA A 61 2.59 13.68 4.35
C ALA A 61 1.22 13.84 3.68
N LYS A 62 0.25 14.46 4.38
CA LYS A 62 -1.07 14.80 3.80
C LYS A 62 -0.91 15.61 2.51
N ASN A 63 -0.12 16.68 2.54
CA ASN A 63 0.10 17.54 1.38
C ASN A 63 0.79 16.80 0.22
N CYS A 64 1.75 15.92 0.52
CA CYS A 64 2.38 15.08 -0.49
C CYS A 64 1.36 14.17 -1.19
N VAL A 65 0.49 13.51 -0.42
CA VAL A 65 -0.55 12.62 -0.96
C VAL A 65 -1.51 13.39 -1.85
N LEU A 66 -2.00 14.55 -1.39
CA LEU A 66 -2.91 15.38 -2.18
C LEU A 66 -2.27 15.83 -3.50
N ALA A 67 -1.02 16.29 -3.47
CA ALA A 67 -0.30 16.70 -4.68
C ALA A 67 -0.06 15.53 -5.66
N ALA A 68 0.21 14.33 -5.14
CA ALA A 68 0.37 13.13 -5.97
C ALA A 68 -0.95 12.74 -6.65
N ILE A 69 -2.07 12.83 -5.94
CA ILE A 69 -3.41 12.58 -6.50
C ILE A 69 -3.75 13.60 -7.58
N GLU A 70 -3.53 14.88 -7.34
CA GLU A 70 -3.76 15.95 -8.33
C GLU A 70 -2.95 15.73 -9.62
N SER A 71 -1.78 15.10 -9.49
CA SER A 71 -0.88 14.80 -10.61
C SER A 71 -1.06 13.41 -11.22
N ASN A 72 -1.97 12.58 -10.69
CA ASN A 72 -2.09 11.15 -11.01
C ASN A 72 -0.73 10.40 -10.92
N GLU A 73 0.09 10.77 -9.95
CA GLU A 73 1.41 10.18 -9.69
C GLU A 73 1.26 9.03 -8.69
N PRO A 74 1.82 7.83 -8.96
CA PRO A 74 1.83 6.75 -7.98
C PRO A 74 2.50 7.19 -6.68
N PHE A 75 1.89 6.89 -5.55
CA PHE A 75 2.37 7.33 -4.23
C PHE A 75 2.14 6.26 -3.16
N LEU A 76 2.85 6.40 -2.05
CA LEU A 76 2.65 5.60 -0.84
C LEU A 76 2.88 6.47 0.39
N VAL A 77 1.95 6.41 1.34
CA VAL A 77 2.16 6.84 2.73
C VAL A 77 1.77 5.69 3.65
N VAL A 78 2.59 5.42 4.65
CA VAL A 78 2.31 4.44 5.70
C VAL A 78 2.42 5.14 7.04
N TRP A 79 1.54 4.80 7.98
CA TRP A 79 1.70 5.28 9.35
C TRP A 79 1.22 4.27 10.38
N ASP A 80 2.02 4.15 11.43
CA ASP A 80 1.68 3.38 12.62
C ASP A 80 0.79 4.23 13.54
N ILE A 81 -0.31 3.64 13.98
CA ILE A 81 -1.27 4.21 14.91
C ILE A 81 -1.06 3.53 16.26
N GLN A 82 -1.07 4.30 17.34
CA GLN A 82 -1.05 3.76 18.68
C GLN A 82 -2.37 3.01 18.93
N GLY A 83 -2.33 1.67 18.87
CA GLY A 83 -3.39 0.84 19.42
C GLY A 83 -3.33 0.78 20.95
N ILE A 84 -4.40 0.29 21.57
CA ILE A 84 -4.47 0.13 23.02
C ILE A 84 -3.60 -1.05 23.46
N ASP A 85 -3.69 -2.15 22.73
CA ASP A 85 -3.12 -3.45 23.07
C ASP A 85 -2.44 -4.15 21.87
N SER A 86 -2.83 -3.82 20.64
CA SER A 86 -2.20 -4.28 19.40
C SER A 86 -1.52 -3.15 18.63
N ARG A 87 -0.67 -3.51 17.67
CA ARG A 87 -0.19 -2.56 16.67
C ARG A 87 -1.29 -2.35 15.63
N VAL A 88 -1.60 -1.09 15.35
CA VAL A 88 -2.46 -0.70 14.25
C VAL A 88 -1.62 0.08 13.25
N ALA A 89 -1.80 -0.18 11.96
CA ALA A 89 -1.15 0.61 10.93
C ALA A 89 -2.13 0.90 9.80
N ARG A 90 -1.90 1.99 9.09
CA ARG A 90 -2.66 2.33 7.89
C ARG A 90 -1.74 2.78 6.78
N ALA A 91 -2.20 2.59 5.56
CA ALA A 91 -1.54 3.12 4.38
C ALA A 91 -2.58 3.70 3.41
N PHE A 92 -2.15 4.72 2.68
CA PHE A 92 -2.80 5.14 1.44
C PHE A 92 -1.77 5.00 0.33
N TYR A 93 -2.22 4.48 -0.81
CA TYR A 93 -1.38 4.39 -2.00
C TYR A 93 -2.19 4.64 -3.26
N GLY A 94 -1.52 5.21 -4.25
CA GLY A 94 -2.05 5.45 -5.58
C GLY A 94 -1.25 4.68 -6.61
N LEU A 95 -1.93 4.11 -7.62
CA LEU A 95 -1.32 3.34 -8.69
C LEU A 95 -1.90 3.75 -10.04
N THR A 96 -1.07 3.71 -11.08
CA THR A 96 -1.52 3.87 -12.46
C THR A 96 -1.69 2.50 -13.09
N THR A 97 -2.92 2.17 -13.47
CA THR A 97 -3.27 0.92 -14.14
C THR A 97 -3.71 1.20 -15.58
N GLU A 98 -3.91 0.15 -16.38
CA GLU A 98 -4.51 0.30 -17.72
C GLU A 98 -5.90 0.98 -17.67
N GLY A 99 -6.62 0.80 -16.56
CA GLY A 99 -7.92 1.44 -16.30
C GLY A 99 -7.85 2.85 -15.74
N GLY A 100 -6.65 3.45 -15.64
CA GLY A 100 -6.43 4.78 -15.08
C GLY A 100 -5.82 4.75 -13.67
N PHE A 101 -5.79 5.93 -13.04
CA PHE A 101 -5.28 6.12 -11.69
C PHE A 101 -6.28 5.61 -10.66
N LYS A 102 -5.80 4.80 -9.71
CA LYS A 102 -6.60 4.23 -8.62
C LYS A 102 -5.97 4.59 -7.30
N VAL A 103 -6.81 4.86 -6.30
CA VAL A 103 -6.38 5.06 -4.92
C VAL A 103 -6.97 3.96 -4.06
N SER A 104 -6.15 3.46 -3.15
CA SER A 104 -6.55 2.44 -2.18
C SER A 104 -6.06 2.81 -0.79
N THR A 105 -6.72 2.25 0.22
CA THR A 105 -6.25 2.27 1.60
C THR A 105 -6.11 0.85 2.11
N VAL A 106 -5.10 0.62 2.94
CA VAL A 106 -4.89 -0.63 3.65
C VAL A 106 -4.90 -0.32 5.14
N SER A 107 -5.64 -1.11 5.91
CA SER A 107 -5.64 -1.05 7.38
C SER A 107 -5.16 -2.38 7.94
N TYR A 108 -4.27 -2.30 8.92
CA TYR A 108 -3.69 -3.42 9.64
C TYR A 108 -4.07 -3.33 11.12
N ASP A 109 -4.44 -4.47 11.70
CA ASP A 109 -4.59 -4.67 13.14
C ASP A 109 -3.90 -5.98 13.54
N GLY A 110 -2.96 -5.91 14.48
CA GLY A 110 -2.21 -7.06 14.96
C GLY A 110 -3.02 -8.08 15.75
N ASP A 111 -4.12 -7.65 16.39
CA ASP A 111 -4.99 -8.55 17.14
C ASP A 111 -6.42 -7.98 17.28
N PRO A 112 -7.22 -7.99 16.20
CA PRO A 112 -8.58 -7.45 16.19
C PRO A 112 -9.55 -8.25 17.10
N ARG A 113 -9.14 -9.43 17.58
CA ARG A 113 -9.94 -10.27 18.49
C ARG A 113 -9.78 -9.87 19.97
N GLY A 114 -8.80 -9.03 20.26
CA GLY A 114 -8.41 -8.71 21.63
C GLY A 114 -7.57 -9.83 22.24
N GLY A 115 -6.51 -9.46 22.93
CA GLY A 115 -5.49 -10.38 23.43
C GLY A 115 -4.11 -9.73 23.48
N GLY A 116 -3.94 -8.72 22.63
CA GLY A 116 -2.77 -7.86 22.55
C GLY A 116 -1.65 -8.46 21.70
N GLY A 117 -0.71 -7.61 21.31
CA GLY A 117 0.40 -8.00 20.45
C GLY A 117 -0.02 -8.21 19.00
N GLU A 118 0.37 -9.35 18.43
CA GLU A 118 0.34 -9.67 16.98
C GLU A 118 -0.19 -11.10 16.75
N ASN A 119 -1.15 -11.55 17.56
CA ASN A 119 -1.58 -12.96 17.60
C ASN A 119 -2.57 -13.33 16.49
N HIS A 120 -3.32 -12.36 15.96
CA HIS A 120 -4.34 -12.58 14.94
C HIS A 120 -4.28 -11.49 13.87
N PRO A 121 -3.11 -11.24 13.25
CA PRO A 121 -2.96 -10.10 12.36
C PRO A 121 -3.98 -10.15 11.23
N SER A 122 -4.60 -9.01 10.97
CA SER A 122 -5.60 -8.84 9.93
C SER A 122 -5.30 -7.61 9.11
N THR A 123 -5.44 -7.75 7.80
CA THR A 123 -5.35 -6.63 6.87
C THR A 123 -6.58 -6.55 5.99
N THR A 124 -7.15 -5.35 5.94
CA THR A 124 -8.29 -5.02 5.09
C THR A 124 -7.88 -3.93 4.11
N THR A 125 -8.14 -4.17 2.83
CA THR A 125 -7.90 -3.20 1.75
C THR A 125 -9.23 -2.64 1.30
N SER A 126 -9.27 -1.35 1.01
CA SER A 126 -10.43 -0.71 0.39
C SER A 126 -9.99 0.08 -0.83
N SER A 127 -10.67 -0.14 -1.96
CA SER A 127 -10.53 0.72 -3.13
C SER A 127 -11.33 2.01 -2.93
N CYS A 128 -10.80 3.12 -3.43
CA CYS A 128 -11.35 4.45 -3.25
C CYS A 128 -11.54 5.10 -4.61
N ALA A 129 -12.72 5.68 -4.88
CA ALA A 129 -12.94 6.42 -6.13
C ALA A 129 -12.03 7.66 -6.18
N SER A 130 -11.80 8.27 -5.02
CA SER A 130 -10.83 9.33 -4.77
C SER A 130 -10.56 9.43 -3.25
N LEU A 131 -9.65 10.32 -2.83
CA LEU A 131 -9.60 10.76 -1.44
C LEU A 131 -10.45 12.00 -1.25
N ALA A 132 -11.31 11.96 -0.25
CA ALA A 132 -11.99 13.14 0.28
C ALA A 132 -11.09 13.79 1.32
N SER A 133 -10.62 15.01 1.03
CA SER A 133 -9.95 15.85 2.03
C SER A 133 -10.99 16.37 3.04
N GLN A 134 -10.72 16.22 4.32
CA GLN A 134 -11.56 16.85 5.35
C GLN A 134 -11.09 18.29 5.55
N ALA A 135 -11.93 19.25 5.17
CA ALA A 135 -11.60 20.68 5.18
C ALA A 135 -11.34 21.21 6.60
N ASP A 136 -12.05 20.67 7.60
CA ASP A 136 -12.01 21.12 8.99
C ASP A 136 -11.43 20.04 9.92
N CYS A 137 -10.27 19.49 9.59
CA CYS A 137 -9.64 18.54 10.50
C CYS A 137 -8.86 19.24 11.61
N GLY A 138 -9.12 18.83 12.85
CA GLY A 138 -8.36 19.28 14.01
C GLY A 138 -6.97 18.62 14.09
N ASP A 139 -6.07 19.24 14.87
CA ASP A 139 -4.73 18.69 15.15
C ASP A 139 -4.78 17.30 15.80
N ASP A 140 -5.88 16.97 16.48
CA ASP A 140 -6.14 15.67 17.11
C ASP A 140 -6.56 14.59 16.10
N GLN A 141 -7.14 14.96 14.98
CA GLN A 141 -7.59 14.04 13.93
C GLN A 141 -6.50 13.71 12.91
N LEU A 142 -5.50 14.58 12.79
CA LEU A 142 -4.43 14.44 11.83
C LEU A 142 -3.58 13.16 12.06
N PRO A 143 -3.18 12.80 13.30
CA PRO A 143 -2.40 11.57 13.55
C PRO A 143 -3.18 10.28 13.29
N THR A 144 -4.51 10.31 13.36
CA THR A 144 -5.35 9.11 13.26
C THR A 144 -5.83 8.84 11.83
N SER A 145 -5.99 9.88 11.01
CA SER A 145 -6.62 9.77 9.69
C SER A 145 -5.84 10.43 8.56
N LEU A 146 -4.75 11.14 8.84
CA LEU A 146 -4.14 12.11 7.91
C LEU A 146 -5.12 13.15 7.34
N CYS A 147 -6.33 13.23 7.91
CA CYS A 147 -7.45 14.01 7.39
C CYS A 147 -7.82 13.63 5.95
N LEU A 148 -7.64 12.35 5.64
CA LEU A 148 -7.97 11.71 4.38
C LEU A 148 -9.04 10.66 4.67
N ALA A 149 -10.04 10.59 3.80
CA ALA A 149 -11.03 9.52 3.81
C ALA A 149 -11.20 8.99 2.39
N CYS A 150 -11.55 7.72 2.26
CA CYS A 150 -11.90 7.16 0.96
C CYS A 150 -13.30 7.60 0.55
N ALA A 151 -13.40 8.23 -0.61
CA ALA A 151 -14.68 8.49 -1.25
C ALA A 151 -15.21 7.17 -1.83
N GLN A 152 -16.35 6.69 -1.29
CA GLN A 152 -17.03 5.46 -1.69
C GLN A 152 -16.15 4.20 -1.54
N PRO A 153 -15.85 3.78 -0.29
CA PRO A 153 -14.98 2.62 -0.06
C PRO A 153 -15.68 1.33 -0.51
N ALA A 154 -14.99 0.55 -1.34
CA ALA A 154 -15.31 -0.86 -1.55
C ALA A 154 -14.33 -1.71 -0.75
N VAL A 155 -14.81 -2.32 0.33
CA VAL A 155 -13.99 -3.07 1.29
C VAL A 155 -13.76 -4.49 0.76
N THR A 156 -12.52 -4.97 0.86
CA THR A 156 -12.14 -6.34 0.56
C THR A 156 -11.21 -6.83 1.67
N ASP A 157 -11.65 -7.83 2.42
CA ASP A 157 -10.77 -8.52 3.35
C ASP A 157 -9.64 -9.18 2.56
N THR A 158 -8.42 -8.74 2.86
CA THR A 158 -7.25 -9.13 2.07
C THR A 158 -6.53 -10.28 2.75
N CYS A 159 -6.48 -10.27 4.08
CA CYS A 159 -5.85 -11.31 4.86
C CYS A 159 -6.45 -11.36 6.26
N THR A 160 -6.80 -12.56 6.71
CA THR A 160 -7.17 -12.84 8.10
C THR A 160 -6.55 -14.18 8.49
N THR A 161 -5.72 -14.20 9.54
CA THR A 161 -5.24 -15.46 10.10
C THR A 161 -6.37 -16.17 10.87
N PRO A 162 -6.48 -17.51 10.78
CA PRO A 162 -7.52 -18.28 11.47
C PRO A 162 -7.61 -18.04 12.98
#